data_AF-A0A915LJP2-F1
#
_entry.id   AF-A0A915LJP2-F1
#
_cell.length_a   1.000
_cell.length_b   1.000
_cell.length_c   1.000
_cell.angle_alpha   90.00
_cell.angle_beta   90.00
_cell.angle_gamma   90.00
#
_symmetry.space_group_name_H-M   'P 1'
#
loop_
_entity.id
_entity.type
_entity.pdbx_description
1 polymer ?
#
loop_
_entity_poly.entity_id
_entity_poly.type
_entity_poly.pdbx_seq_one_letter_code
_entity_poly.pdbx_strand_id
1 'polypeptide(L)'
;MLINANSCTVGDGDWPQLKVYQQKIVDAIRAIDPENLILIGTPTYSQGVDTASKNKLTGKNLCYALHFYAGSHKEDVRKKAKDALDNDTCVFVSEYGTVNSDGNGPVDENSTKDWWKFLDDNNISYVNWAIENKNEGAAALKPGTQASQLGVDERLTPSGSLVKKHLLGQDNGVKCDGSSTGSTSPASTSPTSNGPK
;
A
#
# COMPACT_ATOMS: atom_id res chain seq x y z
N MET A 1 -4.59 4.86 -7.02
CA MET A 1 -3.40 4.51 -7.82
C MET A 1 -3.87 4.24 -9.24
N LEU A 2 -3.18 4.77 -10.25
CA LEU A 2 -3.62 4.64 -11.65
C LEU A 2 -3.28 3.27 -12.25
N ILE A 3 -2.00 2.87 -12.17
CA ILE A 3 -1.54 1.56 -12.64
C ILE A 3 -0.63 0.96 -11.59
N ASN A 4 -0.94 -0.28 -11.15
CA ASN A 4 -0.27 -0.92 -10.01
C ASN A 4 1.20 -1.22 -10.33
N ALA A 5 1.43 -2.09 -11.30
CA ALA A 5 2.75 -2.54 -11.71
C ALA A 5 2.76 -2.63 -13.23
N ASN A 6 3.60 -1.84 -13.89
CA ASN A 6 3.79 -1.92 -15.33
C ASN A 6 4.82 -3.01 -15.65
N SER A 7 4.39 -4.04 -16.39
CA SER A 7 5.24 -5.09 -16.95
C SER A 7 5.15 -5.06 -18.48
N CYS A 8 6.17 -5.57 -19.18
CA CYS A 8 6.53 -5.35 -20.58
C CYS A 8 5.51 -5.63 -21.72
N THR A 9 4.19 -5.58 -21.53
CA THR A 9 3.21 -6.06 -22.53
C THR A 9 2.34 -5.01 -23.22
N VAL A 10 2.50 -3.70 -22.95
CA VAL A 10 1.98 -2.60 -23.78
C VAL A 10 2.85 -1.32 -23.65
N GLY A 11 4.03 -1.26 -24.30
CA GLY A 11 4.85 -0.03 -24.34
C GLY A 11 5.56 0.33 -23.02
N ASP A 12 5.66 -0.63 -22.11
CA ASP A 12 5.81 -0.43 -20.65
C ASP A 12 7.25 -0.37 -20.09
N GLY A 13 8.26 -0.27 -20.94
CA GLY A 13 9.66 -0.11 -20.50
C GLY A 13 10.13 1.34 -20.42
N ASP A 14 9.40 2.27 -21.05
CA ASP A 14 9.89 3.62 -21.32
C ASP A 14 8.95 4.68 -20.74
N TRP A 15 9.45 5.43 -19.75
CA TRP A 15 8.70 6.44 -19.01
C TRP A 15 7.96 7.46 -19.90
N PRO A 16 8.52 8.01 -20.99
CA PRO A 16 7.85 8.95 -21.86
C PRO A 16 6.52 8.45 -22.43
N GLN A 17 6.43 7.18 -22.85
CA GLN A 17 5.19 6.62 -23.39
C GLN A 17 4.13 6.49 -22.30
N LEU A 18 4.54 5.89 -21.17
CA LEU A 18 3.68 5.72 -20.00
C LEU A 18 3.19 7.07 -19.45
N LYS A 19 4.04 8.10 -19.46
CA LYS A 19 3.70 9.46 -19.05
C LYS A 19 2.56 10.02 -19.90
N VAL A 20 2.60 9.87 -21.23
CA VAL A 20 1.55 10.37 -22.13
C VAL A 20 0.20 9.72 -21.80
N TYR A 21 0.19 8.42 -21.55
CA TYR A 21 -1.03 7.70 -21.14
C TYR A 21 -1.53 8.19 -19.78
N GLN A 22 -0.66 8.22 -18.76
CA GLN A 22 -1.05 8.63 -17.41
C GLN A 22 -1.48 10.09 -17.34
N GLN A 23 -0.91 11.00 -18.15
CA GLN A 23 -1.32 12.41 -18.18
C GLN A 23 -2.78 12.56 -18.61
N LYS A 24 -3.22 11.81 -19.63
CA LYS A 24 -4.63 11.83 -20.05
C LYS A 24 -5.58 11.43 -18.93
N ILE A 25 -5.18 10.46 -18.10
CA ILE A 25 -5.98 10.01 -16.96
C ILE A 25 -5.97 11.06 -15.85
N VAL A 26 -4.81 11.65 -15.53
CA VAL A 26 -4.71 12.73 -14.56
C VAL A 26 -5.59 13.91 -14.97
N ASP A 27 -5.54 14.33 -16.23
CA ASP A 27 -6.35 15.44 -16.74
C ASP A 27 -7.85 15.14 -16.64
N ALA A 28 -8.26 13.91 -16.98
CA ALA A 28 -9.65 13.47 -16.85
C ALA A 28 -10.13 13.43 -15.39
N ILE A 29 -9.29 12.96 -14.46
CA ILE A 29 -9.59 12.99 -13.02
C ILE A 29 -9.68 14.44 -12.55
N ARG A 30 -8.73 15.31 -12.90
CA ARG A 30 -8.68 16.71 -12.44
C ARG A 30 -9.80 17.58 -12.99
N ALA A 31 -10.43 17.19 -14.09
CA ALA A 31 -11.66 17.81 -14.57
C ALA A 31 -12.86 17.58 -13.64
N ILE A 32 -12.82 16.55 -12.79
CA ILE A 32 -13.91 16.16 -11.88
C ILE A 32 -13.52 16.38 -10.41
N ASP A 33 -12.28 16.06 -10.06
CA ASP A 33 -11.74 16.06 -8.71
C ASP A 33 -10.37 16.76 -8.66
N PRO A 34 -10.35 18.05 -8.26
CA PRO A 34 -9.15 18.86 -8.33
C PRO A 34 -8.11 18.53 -7.24
N GLU A 35 -8.50 17.89 -6.13
CA GLU A 35 -7.69 17.88 -4.91
C GLU A 35 -7.21 16.50 -4.46
N ASN A 36 -7.89 15.40 -4.82
CA ASN A 36 -7.49 14.08 -4.29
C ASN A 36 -6.08 13.66 -4.69
N LEU A 37 -5.37 12.95 -3.80
CA LEU A 37 -4.06 12.37 -4.07
C LEU A 37 -4.16 11.32 -5.18
N ILE A 38 -3.30 11.41 -6.20
CA ILE A 38 -3.18 10.41 -7.26
C ILE A 38 -1.80 9.75 -7.17
N LEU A 39 -1.79 8.43 -6.99
CA LEU A 39 -0.57 7.62 -7.08
C LEU A 39 -0.32 7.19 -8.53
N ILE A 40 0.84 7.56 -9.06
CA ILE A 40 1.28 7.36 -10.44
C ILE A 40 2.21 6.14 -10.49
N GLY A 41 1.83 5.11 -11.24
CA GLY A 41 2.70 3.94 -11.44
C GLY A 41 3.94 4.29 -12.25
N THR A 42 5.05 3.59 -12.03
CA THR A 42 6.28 3.78 -12.80
C THR A 42 6.68 2.50 -13.56
N PRO A 43 7.59 2.57 -14.54
CA PRO A 43 8.05 1.38 -15.27
C PRO A 43 8.71 0.35 -14.35
N THR A 44 8.86 -0.88 -14.87
CA THR A 44 9.58 -1.98 -14.19
C THR A 44 8.94 -2.31 -12.83
N TYR A 45 7.67 -2.69 -12.84
CA TYR A 45 6.90 -3.02 -11.63
C TYR A 45 6.97 -1.90 -10.58
N SER A 46 6.76 -0.66 -11.02
CA SER A 46 6.83 0.53 -10.18
C SER A 46 8.18 0.71 -9.46
N GLN A 47 9.30 0.44 -10.14
CA GLN A 47 10.65 0.73 -9.61
C GLN A 47 11.33 1.92 -10.31
N GLY A 48 10.80 2.39 -11.44
CA GLY A 48 11.38 3.46 -12.26
C GLY A 48 11.13 4.89 -11.76
N VAL A 49 11.05 5.10 -10.45
CA VAL A 49 10.79 6.42 -9.84
C VAL A 49 11.89 7.44 -10.10
N ASP A 50 13.15 6.99 -10.17
CA ASP A 50 14.32 7.79 -10.51
C ASP A 50 14.24 8.37 -11.94
N THR A 51 13.75 7.57 -12.88
CA THR A 51 13.55 8.00 -14.26
C THR A 51 12.32 8.91 -14.38
N ALA A 52 11.24 8.57 -13.70
CA ALA A 52 10.01 9.35 -13.72
C ALA A 52 10.19 10.77 -13.13
N SER A 53 11.00 10.88 -12.07
CA SER A 53 11.29 12.15 -11.39
C SER A 53 11.98 13.20 -12.27
N LYS A 54 12.69 12.77 -13.32
CA LYS A 54 13.37 13.67 -14.28
C LYS A 54 12.41 14.27 -15.32
N ASN A 55 11.24 13.68 -15.50
CA ASN A 55 10.26 14.10 -16.50
C ASN A 55 8.83 13.92 -15.97
N LYS A 56 8.52 14.60 -14.87
CA LYS A 56 7.26 14.47 -14.12
C LYS A 56 6.01 14.79 -14.95
N LEU A 57 4.88 14.16 -14.63
CA LEU A 57 3.54 14.63 -15.03
C LEU A 57 3.28 16.04 -14.51
N THR A 58 2.40 16.75 -15.21
CA THR A 58 1.90 18.06 -14.79
C THR A 58 0.61 17.85 -13.99
N GLY A 59 0.50 18.53 -12.85
CA GLY A 59 -0.68 18.48 -11.99
C GLY A 59 -0.33 18.74 -10.53
N LYS A 60 -1.35 18.76 -9.68
CA LYS A 60 -1.22 18.87 -8.22
C LYS A 60 -1.49 17.53 -7.55
N ASN A 61 -1.00 17.37 -6.32
CA ASN A 61 -1.25 16.21 -5.46
C ASN A 61 -0.98 14.88 -6.18
N LEU A 62 0.20 14.78 -6.81
CA LEU A 62 0.69 13.59 -7.49
C LEU A 62 1.87 13.01 -6.71
N CYS A 63 1.82 11.73 -6.40
CA CYS A 63 2.94 10.98 -5.85
C CYS A 63 3.24 9.77 -6.74
N TYR A 64 4.51 9.39 -6.82
CA TYR A 64 4.97 8.30 -7.68
C TYR A 64 5.09 7.03 -6.85
N ALA A 65 4.42 5.99 -7.33
CA ALA A 65 4.41 4.71 -6.67
C ALA A 65 5.76 4.02 -6.80
N LEU A 66 6.21 3.48 -5.67
CA LEU A 66 7.33 2.57 -5.58
C LEU A 66 6.85 1.22 -5.04
N HIS A 67 7.29 0.12 -5.65
CA HIS A 67 7.10 -1.22 -5.09
C HIS A 67 8.43 -1.89 -4.77
N PHE A 68 8.50 -2.63 -3.68
CA PHE A 68 9.66 -3.44 -3.34
C PHE A 68 9.26 -4.72 -2.60
N TYR A 69 10.17 -5.69 -2.58
CA TYR A 69 10.03 -6.93 -1.83
C TYR A 69 11.37 -7.17 -1.16
N ALA A 70 11.40 -7.14 0.16
CA ALA A 70 12.63 -6.97 0.93
C ALA A 70 13.68 -8.07 0.68
N GLY A 71 13.24 -9.28 0.35
CA GLY A 71 14.13 -10.39 -0.01
C GLY A 71 14.83 -10.22 -1.37
N SER A 72 14.24 -9.46 -2.29
CA SER A 72 14.74 -9.29 -3.66
C SER A 72 15.31 -7.91 -3.95
N HIS A 73 14.74 -6.86 -3.35
CA HIS A 73 15.03 -5.47 -3.65
C HIS A 73 15.65 -4.81 -2.41
N LYS A 74 16.85 -4.25 -2.55
CA LYS A 74 17.65 -3.76 -1.42
C LYS A 74 18.10 -2.32 -1.67
N GLU A 75 19.39 -2.06 -1.49
CA GLU A 75 19.97 -0.72 -1.59
C GLU A 75 19.80 -0.08 -2.98
N ASP A 76 19.82 -0.90 -4.02
CA ASP A 76 19.67 -0.47 -5.40
C ASP A 76 18.32 0.22 -5.65
N VAL A 77 17.23 -0.32 -5.09
CA VAL A 77 15.89 0.27 -5.23
C VAL A 77 15.69 1.43 -4.27
N ARG A 78 16.26 1.38 -3.04
CA ARG A 78 16.26 2.55 -2.13
C ARG A 78 16.98 3.74 -2.74
N LYS A 79 18.10 3.52 -3.44
CA LYS A 79 18.82 4.57 -4.15
C LYS A 79 17.93 5.24 -5.21
N LYS A 80 17.14 4.48 -5.98
CA LYS A 80 16.20 5.06 -6.96
C LYS A 80 15.16 5.95 -6.28
N ALA A 81 14.62 5.50 -5.14
CA ALA A 81 13.70 6.31 -4.33
C ALA A 81 14.36 7.61 -3.87
N LYS A 82 15.61 7.53 -3.37
CA LYS A 82 16.38 8.70 -2.95
C LYS A 82 16.65 9.68 -4.09
N ASP A 83 17.06 9.18 -5.26
CA ASP A 83 17.26 9.99 -6.46
C ASP A 83 15.96 10.72 -6.86
N ALA A 84 14.78 10.09 -6.69
CA ALA A 84 13.50 10.73 -6.95
C ALA A 84 13.15 11.81 -5.93
N LEU A 85 13.38 11.56 -4.64
CA LEU A 85 13.21 12.57 -3.57
C LEU A 85 14.10 13.79 -3.82
N ASP A 86 15.36 13.58 -4.21
CA ASP A 86 16.32 14.65 -4.51
C ASP A 86 15.92 15.50 -5.73
N ASN A 87 15.03 14.98 -6.58
CA ASN A 87 14.41 15.70 -7.70
C ASN A 87 13.06 16.35 -7.32
N ASP A 88 12.82 16.61 -6.03
CA ASP A 88 11.57 17.16 -5.49
C ASP A 88 10.33 16.39 -5.97
N THR A 89 10.37 15.07 -5.82
CA THR A 89 9.29 14.17 -6.24
C THR A 89 8.71 13.43 -5.05
N CYS A 90 7.40 13.55 -4.83
CA CYS A 90 6.73 12.73 -3.84
C CYS A 90 6.78 11.26 -4.25
N VAL A 91 7.26 10.40 -3.35
CA VAL A 91 7.26 8.94 -3.49
C VAL A 91 6.30 8.35 -2.47
N PHE A 92 5.53 7.34 -2.87
CA PHE A 92 4.65 6.58 -2.00
C PHE A 92 4.87 5.09 -2.27
N VAL A 93 5.15 4.29 -1.24
CA VAL A 93 5.24 2.84 -1.39
C VAL A 93 3.83 2.24 -1.31
N SER A 94 3.16 2.08 -2.45
CA SER A 94 1.81 1.54 -2.47
C SER A 94 1.75 0.03 -2.25
N GLU A 95 2.89 -0.65 -2.33
CA GLU A 95 3.00 -2.10 -2.12
C GLU A 95 4.42 -2.44 -1.65
N TYR A 96 4.54 -3.22 -0.57
CA TYR A 96 5.77 -3.93 -0.27
C TYR A 96 5.55 -5.29 0.38
N GLY A 97 6.42 -6.25 0.08
CA GLY A 97 6.48 -7.54 0.77
C GLY A 97 7.72 -7.69 1.65
N THR A 98 7.63 -8.48 2.72
CA THR A 98 8.78 -8.80 3.60
C THR A 98 9.62 -9.99 3.10
N VAL A 99 9.26 -10.54 1.94
CA VAL A 99 9.83 -11.77 1.35
C VAL A 99 10.39 -11.48 -0.05
N ASN A 100 10.64 -12.50 -0.87
CA ASN A 100 11.08 -12.32 -2.27
C ASN A 100 9.94 -11.80 -3.17
N SER A 101 10.29 -11.25 -4.34
CA SER A 101 9.35 -10.65 -5.29
C SER A 101 8.40 -11.63 -5.98
N ASP A 102 8.59 -12.93 -5.81
CA ASP A 102 7.62 -13.96 -6.20
C ASP A 102 6.48 -14.14 -5.18
N GLY A 103 6.46 -13.32 -4.10
CA GLY A 103 5.48 -13.38 -3.02
C GLY A 103 5.76 -14.47 -2.00
N ASN A 104 6.89 -15.17 -2.09
CA ASN A 104 7.17 -16.35 -1.30
C ASN A 104 8.59 -16.37 -0.71
N GLY A 105 8.87 -17.46 0.02
CA GLY A 105 10.11 -17.61 0.78
C GLY A 105 10.01 -17.06 2.20
N PRO A 106 11.10 -17.19 2.99
CA PRO A 106 11.14 -16.68 4.35
C PRO A 106 11.18 -15.15 4.37
N VAL A 107 10.78 -14.60 5.52
CA VAL A 107 10.90 -13.17 5.82
C VAL A 107 12.38 -12.75 5.84
N ASP A 108 12.75 -11.73 5.06
CA ASP A 108 14.03 -11.03 5.19
C ASP A 108 13.86 -9.86 6.18
N GLU A 109 13.91 -10.18 7.47
CA GLU A 109 13.62 -9.22 8.55
C GLU A 109 14.63 -8.06 8.57
N ASN A 110 15.90 -8.30 8.26
CA ASN A 110 16.94 -7.27 8.25
C ASN A 110 16.67 -6.27 7.12
N SER A 111 16.48 -6.76 5.89
CA SER A 111 16.17 -5.89 4.76
C SER A 111 14.85 -5.14 4.98
N THR A 112 13.84 -5.79 5.57
CA THR A 112 12.55 -5.15 5.90
C THR A 112 12.74 -3.97 6.87
N LYS A 113 13.57 -4.14 7.91
CA LYS A 113 13.88 -3.06 8.86
C LYS A 113 14.67 -1.92 8.22
N ASP A 114 15.64 -2.24 7.35
CA ASP A 114 16.38 -1.22 6.60
C ASP A 114 15.45 -0.39 5.71
N TRP A 115 14.48 -1.05 5.06
CA TRP A 115 13.43 -0.38 4.29
C TRP A 115 12.56 0.50 5.17
N TRP A 116 12.00 0.01 6.27
CA TRP A 116 11.18 0.84 7.15
C TRP A 116 11.93 2.04 7.69
N LYS A 117 13.19 1.86 8.12
CA LYS A 117 14.02 2.98 8.55
C LYS A 117 14.19 4.02 7.45
N PHE A 118 14.52 3.59 6.23
CA PHE A 118 14.64 4.51 5.09
C PHE A 118 13.33 5.26 4.81
N LEU A 119 12.19 4.57 4.84
CA LEU A 119 10.89 5.18 4.56
C LEU A 119 10.48 6.17 5.65
N ASP A 120 10.66 5.80 6.91
CA ASP A 120 10.35 6.65 8.07
C ASP A 120 11.25 7.89 8.10
N ASP A 121 12.56 7.74 7.89
CA ASP A 121 13.52 8.87 7.84
C ASP A 121 13.20 9.88 6.72
N ASN A 122 12.54 9.42 5.63
CA ASN A 122 12.20 10.25 4.47
C ASN A 122 10.70 10.60 4.40
N ASN A 123 9.92 10.29 5.45
CA ASN A 123 8.47 10.52 5.50
C ASN A 123 7.69 9.91 4.32
N ILE A 124 8.13 8.74 3.82
CA ILE A 124 7.44 8.01 2.76
C ILE A 124 6.39 7.09 3.39
N SER A 125 5.13 7.25 2.99
CA SER A 125 4.07 6.31 3.37
C SER A 125 4.23 4.95 2.67
N TYR A 126 3.85 3.86 3.34
CA TYR A 126 3.94 2.50 2.81
C TYR A 126 2.76 1.60 3.16
N VAL A 127 2.46 0.64 2.29
CA VAL A 127 1.37 -0.34 2.45
C VAL A 127 1.87 -1.76 2.19
N ASN A 128 1.66 -2.66 3.15
CA ASN A 128 2.15 -4.04 3.08
C ASN A 128 1.24 -4.94 2.22
N TRP A 129 1.87 -5.75 1.37
CA TRP A 129 1.29 -6.91 0.71
C TRP A 129 1.44 -8.17 1.60
N ALA A 130 0.38 -8.89 1.95
CA ALA A 130 -1.03 -8.56 1.81
C ALA A 130 -1.89 -9.16 2.93
N ILE A 131 -3.05 -8.56 3.19
CA ILE A 131 -4.07 -9.15 4.07
C ILE A 131 -4.83 -10.24 3.30
N GLU A 132 -4.22 -11.42 3.22
CA GLU A 132 -4.80 -12.61 2.62
C GLU A 132 -4.36 -13.88 3.37
N ASN A 133 -4.94 -15.02 3.02
CA ASN A 133 -4.64 -16.33 3.62
C ASN A 133 -4.12 -17.36 2.59
N LYS A 134 -3.57 -16.90 1.47
CA LYS A 134 -2.91 -17.76 0.48
C LYS A 134 -1.71 -18.46 1.14
N ASN A 135 -1.42 -19.68 0.69
CA ASN A 135 -0.28 -20.44 1.21
C ASN A 135 1.05 -19.95 0.58
N GLU A 136 1.51 -18.78 1.02
CA GLU A 136 2.75 -18.15 0.58
C GLU A 136 3.38 -17.29 1.69
N GLY A 137 4.65 -16.94 1.53
CA GLY A 137 5.42 -16.20 2.53
C GLY A 137 4.91 -14.77 2.80
N ALA A 138 4.40 -14.07 1.78
CA ALA A 138 3.97 -12.68 1.92
C ALA A 138 2.62 -12.53 2.65
N ALA A 139 1.74 -13.52 2.58
CA ALA A 139 0.40 -13.49 3.16
C ALA A 139 0.46 -13.18 4.66
N ALA A 140 -0.34 -12.23 5.14
CA ALA A 140 -0.39 -11.89 6.56
C ALA A 140 -1.06 -12.97 7.43
N LEU A 141 -1.97 -13.78 6.84
CA LEU A 141 -2.77 -14.76 7.55
C LEU A 141 -2.41 -16.19 7.14
N LYS A 142 -2.46 -17.13 8.08
CA LYS A 142 -2.26 -18.57 7.82
C LYS A 142 -3.40 -19.10 6.92
N PRO A 143 -3.13 -20.10 6.07
CA PRO A 143 -4.18 -20.78 5.29
C PRO A 143 -5.40 -21.21 6.11
N GLY A 144 -6.59 -21.03 5.52
CA GLY A 144 -7.87 -21.34 6.16
C GLY A 144 -8.34 -20.34 7.21
N THR A 145 -7.69 -19.17 7.35
CA THR A 145 -8.18 -18.12 8.25
C THR A 145 -9.48 -17.56 7.72
N GLN A 146 -10.53 -17.54 8.54
CA GLN A 146 -11.82 -16.97 8.20
C GLN A 146 -11.91 -15.49 8.61
N ALA A 147 -12.84 -14.74 8.00
CA ALA A 147 -13.05 -13.32 8.30
C ALA A 147 -13.35 -13.07 9.80
N SER A 148 -14.05 -13.99 10.45
CA SER A 148 -14.34 -13.93 11.90
C SER A 148 -13.10 -14.09 12.79
N GLN A 149 -11.96 -14.49 12.22
CA GLN A 149 -10.71 -14.72 12.92
C GLN A 149 -9.65 -13.65 12.63
N LEU A 150 -10.03 -12.58 11.92
CA LEU A 150 -9.15 -11.43 11.73
C LEU A 150 -8.81 -10.80 13.09
N GLY A 151 -7.53 -10.45 13.28
CA GLY A 151 -7.03 -9.88 14.53
C GLY A 151 -6.55 -10.89 15.58
N VAL A 152 -6.76 -12.19 15.36
CA VAL A 152 -6.24 -13.27 16.23
C VAL A 152 -4.76 -13.52 15.91
N ASP A 153 -3.88 -13.34 16.90
CA ASP A 153 -2.41 -13.41 16.69
C ASP A 153 -1.94 -14.78 16.22
N GLU A 154 -2.57 -15.86 16.68
CA GLU A 154 -2.25 -17.22 16.26
C GLU A 154 -2.59 -17.49 14.79
N ARG A 155 -3.38 -16.61 14.15
CA ARG A 155 -3.70 -16.68 12.72
C ARG A 155 -2.71 -15.93 11.86
N LEU A 156 -1.78 -15.16 12.43
CA LEU A 156 -0.78 -14.42 11.65
C LEU A 156 0.38 -15.34 11.20
N THR A 157 0.86 -15.12 9.99
CA THR A 157 2.13 -15.69 9.51
C THR A 157 3.33 -14.96 10.14
N PRO A 158 4.57 -15.42 9.93
CA PRO A 158 5.75 -14.63 10.29
C PRO A 158 5.77 -13.22 9.68
N SER A 159 5.37 -13.08 8.40
CA SER A 159 5.23 -11.78 7.73
C SER A 159 4.20 -10.90 8.44
N GLY A 160 2.98 -11.41 8.63
CA GLY A 160 1.90 -10.66 9.28
C GLY A 160 2.24 -10.26 10.72
N SER A 161 2.91 -11.13 11.47
CA SER A 161 3.34 -10.86 12.85
C SER A 161 4.39 -9.74 12.90
N LEU A 162 5.37 -9.78 11.99
CA LEU A 162 6.42 -8.76 11.89
C LEU A 162 5.81 -7.39 11.55
N VAL A 163 4.93 -7.33 10.55
CA VAL A 163 4.28 -6.09 10.11
C VAL A 163 3.35 -5.53 11.19
N LYS A 164 2.52 -6.38 11.83
CA LYS A 164 1.64 -5.94 12.94
C LYS A 164 2.47 -5.32 14.07
N LYS A 165 3.56 -5.97 14.46
CA LYS A 165 4.45 -5.46 15.53
C LYS A 165 5.05 -4.11 15.17
N HIS A 166 5.51 -3.94 13.93
CA HIS A 166 6.05 -2.67 13.45
C HIS A 166 5.01 -1.56 13.50
N LEU A 167 3.84 -1.77 12.89
CA LEU A 167 2.77 -0.76 12.82
C LEU A 167 2.26 -0.33 14.21
N LEU A 168 2.10 -1.27 15.15
CA LEU A 168 1.71 -0.95 16.53
C LEU A 168 2.80 -0.20 17.31
N GLY A 169 4.06 -0.31 16.87
CA GLY A 169 5.19 0.40 17.47
C GLY A 169 5.43 1.80 16.91
N GLN A 170 4.72 2.20 15.85
CA GLN A 170 4.90 3.51 15.24
C GLN A 170 4.14 4.61 15.99
N ASP A 171 4.79 5.74 16.20
CA ASP A 171 4.12 6.99 16.57
C ASP A 171 3.75 7.74 15.27
N ASN A 172 2.69 7.27 14.62
CA ASN A 172 2.20 7.83 13.36
C ASN A 172 1.18 8.96 13.58
N GLY A 173 1.08 9.50 14.80
CA GLY A 173 0.11 10.53 15.16
C GLY A 173 -1.35 10.06 15.22
N VAL A 174 -1.62 8.77 14.97
CA VAL A 174 -2.96 8.16 15.08
C VAL A 174 -3.10 7.49 16.44
N LYS A 175 -4.00 8.02 17.28
CA LYS A 175 -4.37 7.39 18.54
C LYS A 175 -5.67 6.61 18.34
N CYS A 176 -5.58 5.28 18.35
CA CYS A 176 -6.77 4.43 18.41
C CYS A 176 -7.23 4.33 19.87
N ASP A 177 -8.21 5.13 20.27
CA ASP A 177 -8.91 4.95 21.54
C ASP A 177 -9.94 3.82 21.37
N GLY A 178 -9.57 2.61 21.76
CA GLY A 178 -10.39 1.40 21.61
C GLY A 178 -11.67 1.36 22.47
N SER A 179 -12.48 2.41 22.49
CA SER A 179 -13.81 2.38 23.11
C SER A 179 -14.79 1.64 22.20
N SER A 180 -14.87 0.33 22.39
CA SER A 180 -15.96 -0.50 21.90
C SER A 180 -17.30 -0.01 22.46
N THR A 181 -18.03 0.80 21.70
CA THR A 181 -19.44 1.11 21.99
C THR A 181 -20.29 0.68 20.81
N GLY A 182 -20.81 -0.54 20.90
CA GLY A 182 -21.61 -1.13 19.84
C GLY A 182 -22.34 -2.40 20.27
N SER A 183 -22.83 -2.47 21.51
CA SER A 183 -23.86 -3.45 21.89
C SER A 183 -25.24 -2.81 21.68
N THR A 184 -25.75 -2.83 20.46
CA THR A 184 -27.19 -2.60 20.23
C THR A 184 -27.95 -3.86 20.60
N SER A 185 -28.59 -3.86 21.77
CA SER A 185 -29.69 -4.79 22.06
C SER A 185 -30.87 -4.50 21.13
N PRO A 186 -31.60 -5.53 20.65
CA PRO A 186 -32.75 -5.32 19.79
C PRO A 186 -33.91 -4.72 20.59
N ALA A 187 -34.48 -3.62 20.09
CA ALA A 187 -35.67 -2.99 20.65
C ALA A 187 -36.87 -3.95 20.53
N SER A 188 -37.54 -4.20 21.66
CA SER A 188 -38.79 -4.94 21.73
C SER A 188 -39.92 -4.15 21.06
N THR A 189 -40.48 -4.67 19.99
CA THR A 189 -41.74 -4.20 19.40
C THR A 189 -42.91 -4.81 20.16
N SER A 190 -43.76 -3.98 20.77
CA SER A 190 -45.11 -4.37 21.18
C SER A 190 -46.12 -3.88 20.14
N PRO A 191 -47.12 -4.69 19.75
CA PRO A 191 -48.00 -4.38 18.63
C PRO A 191 -49.17 -3.48 19.05
N THR A 192 -49.46 -2.44 18.27
CA THR A 192 -50.73 -1.72 18.33
C THR A 192 -51.79 -2.51 17.56
N SER A 193 -52.75 -3.10 18.28
CA SER A 193 -53.97 -3.66 17.68
C SER A 193 -55.02 -2.56 17.50
N ASN A 194 -55.49 -2.38 16.27
CA ASN A 194 -56.63 -1.52 15.95
C ASN A 194 -57.94 -2.30 15.96
N GLY A 195 -58.96 -1.73 16.64
CA GLY A 195 -60.39 -1.86 16.33
C GLY A 195 -61.29 -2.43 17.44
N PRO A 196 -62.63 -2.26 17.37
CA PRO A 196 -63.41 -1.25 16.63
C PRO A 196 -64.62 -0.65 17.42
N LYS A 197 -64.92 0.63 17.20
CA LYS A 197 -66.24 1.18 16.79
C LYS A 197 -66.16 2.69 16.63
#